data_AF-A0A5C9BK81-F1
#
_entry.id   AF-A0A5C9BK81-F1
#
_cell.length_a   1.000
_cell.length_b   1.000
_cell.length_c   1.000
_cell.angle_alpha   90.00
_cell.angle_beta   90.00
_cell.angle_gamma   90.00
#
_symmetry.space_group_name_H-M   'P 1'
#
loop_
_entity.id
_entity.type
_entity.pdbx_description
1 polymer ?
#
loop_
_entity_poly.entity_id
_entity_poly.type
_entity_poly.pdbx_seq_one_letter_code
_entity_poly.pdbx_strand_id
1 'polypeptide(L)'
;MLRADFRPAEIAASYARNGAACLSVLTDEQFFQGSAEYLRQARAACSIPVLRKDFMVDAYQLYQARAMGADAILLIAAALGVKQMQEFEALAHSLNMAVLVEVHDGEELDAALQLKTPLIGVNNRNLRTFEVSLQTTLDLLPRIPADRITVTESGILRAADVQLMRGRGVHAFLVGEAFMRAADPGAELARVFAVGP
;
A
#
# COMPACT_ATOMS: atom_id res chain seq x y z
N MET A 1 15.57 -5.21 -10.60
CA MET A 1 16.16 -4.72 -9.34
C MET A 1 16.12 -3.19 -9.34
N LEU A 2 15.41 -2.56 -8.39
CA LEU A 2 15.25 -1.09 -8.33
C LEU A 2 16.37 -0.39 -7.55
N ARG A 3 17.01 -1.08 -6.59
CA ARG A 3 18.12 -0.59 -5.77
C ARG A 3 19.11 -1.73 -5.56
N ALA A 4 20.39 -1.52 -5.88
CA ALA A 4 21.42 -2.56 -5.77
C ALA A 4 21.80 -2.84 -4.30
N ASP A 5 21.95 -1.79 -3.49
CA ASP A 5 22.20 -1.88 -2.05
C ASP A 5 20.89 -1.75 -1.28
N PHE A 6 20.25 -2.89 -1.02
CA PHE A 6 18.93 -2.97 -0.38
C PHE A 6 19.08 -3.35 1.09
N ARG A 7 18.94 -2.34 1.97
CA ARG A 7 19.07 -2.48 3.43
C ARG A 7 17.73 -2.11 4.10
N PRO A 8 16.80 -3.07 4.30
CA PRO A 8 15.42 -2.78 4.72
C PRO A 8 15.30 -1.95 5.98
N ALA A 9 16.10 -2.28 7.01
CA ALA A 9 16.10 -1.57 8.29
C ALA A 9 16.50 -0.09 8.13
N GLU A 10 17.51 0.21 7.32
CA GLU A 10 17.99 1.59 7.11
C GLU A 10 16.98 2.40 6.29
N ILE A 11 16.37 1.78 5.29
CA ILE A 11 15.30 2.38 4.47
C ILE A 11 14.08 2.69 5.34
N ALA A 12 13.64 1.74 6.15
CA ALA A 12 12.51 1.89 7.08
C ALA A 12 12.75 3.03 8.07
N ALA A 13 13.93 3.07 8.71
CA ALA A 13 14.30 4.14 9.61
C ALA A 13 14.38 5.50 8.90
N SER A 14 14.86 5.55 7.64
CA SER A 14 14.88 6.78 6.86
C SER A 14 13.47 7.29 6.55
N TYR A 15 12.57 6.42 6.09
CA TYR A 15 11.17 6.80 5.85
C TYR A 15 10.48 7.32 7.11
N ALA A 16 10.62 6.62 8.24
CA ALA A 16 9.99 7.02 9.49
C ALA A 16 10.48 8.41 9.96
N ARG A 17 11.80 8.67 9.91
CA ARG A 17 12.36 9.98 10.29
C ARG A 17 11.93 11.12 9.37
N ASN A 18 11.58 10.81 8.12
CA ASN A 18 11.19 11.79 7.12
C ASN A 18 9.66 11.93 6.96
N GLY A 19 8.87 11.37 7.89
CA GLY A 19 7.43 11.64 7.98
C GLY A 19 6.52 10.63 7.27
N ALA A 20 7.02 9.43 6.93
CA ALA A 20 6.14 8.33 6.53
C ALA A 20 5.19 7.97 7.70
N ALA A 21 3.89 7.86 7.41
CA ALA A 21 2.90 7.47 8.40
C ALA A 21 2.91 5.95 8.67
N CYS A 22 3.17 5.16 7.62
CA CYS A 22 3.24 3.70 7.64
C CYS A 22 4.31 3.22 6.66
N LEU A 23 4.72 1.96 6.79
CA LEU A 23 5.54 1.25 5.81
C LEU A 23 4.70 0.22 5.05
N SER A 24 5.10 -0.05 3.82
CA SER A 24 4.61 -1.18 3.02
C SER A 24 5.82 -1.99 2.58
N VAL A 25 5.88 -3.26 2.97
CA VAL A 25 7.03 -4.13 2.68
C VAL A 25 6.60 -5.29 1.80
N LEU A 26 7.24 -5.43 0.65
CA LEU A 26 7.06 -6.57 -0.25
C LEU A 26 7.63 -7.84 0.37
N THR A 27 6.81 -8.87 0.50
CA THR A 27 7.23 -10.19 1.02
C THR A 27 7.18 -11.31 -0.01
N ASP A 28 6.64 -11.05 -1.20
CA ASP A 28 6.68 -12.00 -2.33
C ASP A 28 8.11 -12.12 -2.89
N GLU A 29 8.67 -13.33 -2.85
CA GLU A 29 10.02 -13.61 -3.33
C GLU A 29 10.08 -13.76 -4.86
N GLN A 30 9.04 -14.34 -5.47
CA GLN A 30 9.10 -14.83 -6.85
C GLN A 30 9.04 -13.70 -7.89
N PHE A 31 8.15 -12.73 -7.70
CA PHE A 31 7.91 -11.65 -8.66
C PHE A 31 8.56 -10.35 -8.21
N PHE A 32 8.63 -10.12 -6.90
CA PHE A 32 9.10 -8.86 -6.34
C PHE A 32 10.46 -8.92 -5.64
N GLN A 33 11.07 -10.10 -5.50
CA GLN A 33 12.33 -10.30 -4.76
C GLN A 33 12.24 -9.75 -3.33
N GLY A 34 11.03 -9.79 -2.74
CA GLY A 34 10.75 -9.46 -1.36
C GLY A 34 11.23 -10.56 -0.41
N SER A 35 10.94 -10.41 0.87
CA SER A 35 11.18 -11.46 1.86
C SER A 35 10.43 -11.19 3.14
N ALA A 36 9.98 -12.25 3.82
CA ALA A 36 9.48 -12.16 5.20
C ALA A 36 10.50 -11.52 6.15
N GLU A 37 11.79 -11.73 5.91
CA GLU A 37 12.86 -11.16 6.74
C GLU A 37 12.97 -9.63 6.56
N TYR A 38 12.69 -9.10 5.36
CA TYR A 38 12.67 -7.66 5.14
C TYR A 38 11.58 -6.97 5.94
N LEU A 39 10.41 -7.61 6.07
CA LEU A 39 9.32 -7.10 6.90
C LEU A 39 9.73 -7.06 8.37
N ARG A 40 10.36 -8.12 8.89
CA ARG A 40 10.85 -8.15 10.27
C ARG A 40 11.91 -7.09 10.54
N GLN A 41 12.87 -6.92 9.63
CA GLN A 41 13.91 -5.90 9.73
C GLN A 41 13.32 -4.49 9.71
N ALA A 42 12.38 -4.20 8.80
CA ALA A 42 11.70 -2.91 8.74
C ALA A 42 10.90 -2.65 10.02
N ARG A 43 10.15 -3.65 10.50
CA ARG A 43 9.36 -3.55 11.74
C ARG A 43 10.24 -3.33 12.97
N ALA A 44 11.41 -3.94 13.04
CA ALA A 44 12.35 -3.75 14.15
C ALA A 44 13.05 -2.38 14.13
N ALA A 45 13.12 -1.72 12.98
CA ALA A 45 13.88 -0.48 12.78
C ALA A 45 13.09 0.81 13.06
N CYS A 46 11.76 0.75 13.19
CA CYS A 46 10.92 1.92 13.47
C CYS A 46 9.60 1.56 14.15
N SER A 47 8.91 2.55 14.71
CA SER A 47 7.65 2.37 15.45
C SER A 47 6.38 2.59 14.64
N ILE A 48 6.49 3.00 13.37
CA ILE A 48 5.32 3.22 12.51
C ILE A 48 4.73 1.88 12.01
N PRO A 49 3.41 1.81 11.76
CA PRO A 49 2.77 0.57 11.34
C PRO A 49 3.31 0.02 10.01
N VAL A 50 3.30 -1.31 9.86
CA VAL A 50 3.82 -2.02 8.68
C VAL A 50 2.73 -2.86 8.01
N LEU A 51 2.44 -2.54 6.76
CA LEU A 51 1.65 -3.34 5.84
C LEU A 51 2.53 -4.46 5.24
N ARG A 52 2.06 -5.70 5.33
CA ARG A 52 2.58 -6.80 4.50
C ARG A 52 1.99 -6.68 3.09
N LYS A 53 2.82 -6.27 2.12
CA LYS A 53 2.43 -6.22 0.71
C LYS A 53 2.77 -7.55 0.04
N ASP A 54 1.75 -8.37 -0.17
CA ASP A 54 1.86 -9.70 -0.75
C ASP A 54 0.49 -10.11 -1.33
N PHE A 55 0.44 -11.18 -2.11
CA PHE A 55 -0.80 -11.75 -2.63
C PHE A 55 -1.40 -12.71 -1.59
N MET A 56 -2.41 -12.24 -0.84
CA MET A 56 -3.13 -13.08 0.12
C MET A 56 -4.13 -13.99 -0.62
N VAL A 57 -3.85 -15.29 -0.67
CA VAL A 57 -4.70 -16.30 -1.31
C VAL A 57 -5.13 -17.41 -0.35
N ASP A 58 -4.49 -17.52 0.82
CA ASP A 58 -4.78 -18.50 1.85
C ASP A 58 -4.80 -17.87 3.25
N ALA A 59 -5.72 -18.31 4.11
CA ALA A 59 -5.86 -17.84 5.49
C ALA A 59 -4.57 -18.01 6.33
N TYR A 60 -3.77 -19.03 6.04
CA TYR A 60 -2.46 -19.25 6.65
C TYR A 60 -1.54 -18.02 6.50
N GLN A 61 -1.61 -17.31 5.37
CA GLN A 61 -0.79 -16.12 5.14
C GLN A 61 -1.15 -14.96 6.09
N LEU A 62 -2.37 -14.89 6.61
CA LEU A 62 -2.75 -13.87 7.59
C LEU A 62 -2.11 -14.16 8.96
N TYR A 63 -2.09 -15.42 9.38
CA TYR A 63 -1.36 -15.83 10.58
C TYR A 63 0.15 -15.57 10.43
N GLN A 64 0.71 -15.90 9.26
CA GLN A 64 2.10 -15.57 8.94
C GLN A 64 2.36 -14.07 9.00
N ALA A 65 1.49 -13.24 8.42
CA ALA A 65 1.63 -11.79 8.46
C ALA A 65 1.68 -11.28 9.90
N ARG A 66 0.77 -11.78 10.76
CA ARG A 66 0.76 -11.39 12.17
C ARG A 66 2.00 -11.88 12.91
N ALA A 67 2.45 -13.11 12.66
CA ALA A 67 3.67 -13.66 13.26
C ALA A 67 4.94 -12.91 12.84
N MET A 68 4.95 -12.29 11.65
CA MET A 68 6.02 -11.40 11.20
C MET A 68 5.98 -10.02 11.86
N GLY A 69 4.90 -9.67 12.55
CA GLY A 69 4.70 -8.36 13.15
C GLY A 69 4.05 -7.33 12.21
N ALA A 70 3.31 -7.77 11.18
CA ALA A 70 2.52 -6.86 10.37
C ALA A 70 1.34 -6.27 11.16
N ASP A 71 1.03 -5.00 10.90
CA ASP A 71 -0.14 -4.29 11.43
C ASP A 71 -1.27 -4.23 10.41
N ALA A 72 -0.98 -4.50 9.13
CA ALA A 72 -1.98 -4.55 8.08
C ALA A 72 -1.63 -5.59 7.02
N ILE A 73 -2.67 -6.05 6.30
CA ILE A 73 -2.55 -6.92 5.12
C ILE A 73 -3.22 -6.29 3.90
N LEU A 74 -2.79 -6.74 2.72
CA LEU A 74 -3.35 -6.35 1.43
C LEU A 74 -4.34 -7.42 0.95
N LEU A 75 -5.55 -7.02 0.56
CA LEU A 75 -6.47 -7.84 -0.23
C LEU A 75 -6.58 -7.23 -1.62
N ILE A 76 -6.54 -8.05 -2.67
CA ILE A 76 -6.60 -7.57 -4.06
C ILE A 76 -7.91 -8.05 -4.66
N ALA A 77 -8.83 -7.14 -4.97
CA ALA A 77 -10.17 -7.48 -5.46
C ALA A 77 -10.10 -8.24 -6.80
N ALA A 78 -9.13 -7.92 -7.66
CA ALA A 78 -8.87 -8.64 -8.90
C ALA A 78 -8.53 -10.14 -8.72
N ALA A 79 -8.05 -10.53 -7.54
CA ALA A 79 -7.57 -11.88 -7.24
C ALA A 79 -8.52 -12.69 -6.34
N LEU A 80 -9.51 -12.04 -5.72
CA LEU A 80 -10.33 -12.62 -4.67
C LEU A 80 -11.82 -12.39 -4.92
N GLY A 81 -12.63 -13.42 -4.71
CA GLY A 81 -14.09 -13.23 -4.65
C GLY A 81 -14.51 -12.50 -3.38
N VAL A 82 -15.65 -11.78 -3.43
CA VAL A 82 -16.20 -11.00 -2.30
C VAL A 82 -16.25 -11.82 -1.00
N LYS A 83 -16.76 -13.07 -1.06
CA LYS A 83 -16.86 -13.93 0.12
C LYS A 83 -15.49 -14.21 0.75
N GLN A 84 -14.48 -14.50 -0.07
CA GLN A 84 -13.12 -14.76 0.41
C GLN A 84 -12.49 -13.49 1.01
N MET A 85 -12.72 -12.33 0.39
CA MET A 85 -12.28 -11.05 0.95
C MET A 85 -12.90 -10.77 2.32
N GLN A 86 -14.20 -11.04 2.50
CA GLN A 86 -14.88 -10.89 3.80
C GLN A 86 -14.36 -11.87 4.86
N GLU A 87 -14.08 -13.13 4.48
CA GLU A 87 -13.47 -14.13 5.36
C GLU A 87 -12.06 -13.70 5.80
N PHE A 88 -11.24 -13.24 4.87
CA PHE A 88 -9.89 -12.75 5.17
C PHE A 88 -9.91 -11.45 5.98
N GLU A 89 -10.83 -10.53 5.69
CA GLU A 89 -11.02 -9.32 6.50
C GLU A 89 -11.38 -9.66 7.95
N ALA A 90 -12.36 -10.56 8.14
CA ALA A 90 -12.77 -10.97 9.47
C ALA A 90 -11.61 -11.63 10.25
N LEU A 91 -10.83 -12.48 9.59
CA LEU A 91 -9.65 -13.10 10.18
C LEU A 91 -8.58 -12.05 10.53
N ALA A 92 -8.26 -11.12 9.62
CA ALA A 92 -7.28 -10.06 9.85
C ALA A 92 -7.68 -9.20 11.06
N HIS A 93 -8.95 -8.79 11.15
CA HIS A 93 -9.46 -8.06 12.32
C HIS A 93 -9.37 -8.87 13.61
N SER A 94 -9.66 -10.17 13.59
CA SER A 94 -9.50 -11.04 14.77
C SER A 94 -8.05 -11.16 15.25
N LEU A 95 -7.09 -10.95 14.34
CA LEU A 95 -5.65 -10.92 14.61
C LEU A 95 -5.13 -9.50 14.92
N ASN A 96 -6.02 -8.51 15.06
CA ASN A 96 -5.69 -7.09 15.26
C ASN A 96 -4.82 -6.50 14.13
N MET A 97 -5.12 -6.84 12.89
CA MET A 97 -4.53 -6.21 11.70
C MET A 97 -5.58 -5.42 10.92
N ALA A 98 -5.20 -4.26 10.39
CA ALA A 98 -5.99 -3.52 9.42
C ALA A 98 -5.94 -4.19 8.04
N VAL A 99 -6.87 -3.81 7.16
CA VAL A 99 -6.99 -4.36 5.80
C VAL A 99 -6.97 -3.23 4.81
N LEU A 100 -6.01 -3.22 3.89
CA LEU A 100 -6.08 -2.39 2.69
C LEU A 100 -6.66 -3.25 1.56
N VAL A 101 -7.80 -2.86 0.99
CA VAL A 101 -8.34 -3.54 -0.20
C VAL A 101 -7.97 -2.74 -1.46
N GLU A 102 -7.24 -3.37 -2.36
CA GLU A 102 -6.73 -2.79 -3.62
C GLU A 102 -7.70 -3.09 -4.77
N VAL A 103 -8.05 -2.06 -5.53
CA VAL A 103 -8.95 -2.09 -6.70
C VAL A 103 -8.34 -1.35 -7.88
N HIS A 104 -8.76 -1.72 -9.10
CA HIS A 104 -8.29 -1.16 -10.36
C HIS A 104 -9.41 -0.57 -11.21
N ASP A 105 -10.66 -0.98 -10.97
CA ASP A 105 -11.82 -0.53 -11.73
C ASP A 105 -13.09 -0.44 -10.87
N GLY A 106 -14.20 -0.12 -11.53
CA GLY A 106 -15.49 0.08 -10.90
C GLY A 106 -16.14 -1.20 -10.36
N GLU A 107 -15.94 -2.34 -11.00
CA GLU A 107 -16.50 -3.62 -10.56
C GLU A 107 -15.76 -4.12 -9.32
N GLU A 108 -14.44 -3.99 -9.33
CA GLU A 108 -13.59 -4.25 -8.18
C GLU A 108 -13.93 -3.33 -7.00
N LEU A 109 -14.21 -2.04 -7.26
CA LEU A 109 -14.67 -1.10 -6.24
C LEU A 109 -16.01 -1.53 -5.63
N ASP A 110 -16.99 -1.93 -6.44
CA ASP A 110 -18.29 -2.39 -5.93
C ASP A 110 -18.16 -3.65 -5.06
N ALA A 111 -17.21 -4.54 -5.40
CA ALA A 111 -16.86 -5.68 -4.56
C ALA A 111 -16.19 -5.24 -3.24
N ALA A 112 -15.23 -4.31 -3.32
CA ALA A 112 -14.49 -3.80 -2.17
C ALA A 112 -15.37 -3.03 -1.17
N LEU A 113 -16.39 -2.30 -1.64
CA LEU A 113 -17.32 -1.55 -0.79
C LEU A 113 -18.22 -2.44 0.08
N GLN A 114 -18.26 -3.76 -0.16
CA GLN A 114 -18.93 -4.73 0.69
C GLN A 114 -18.11 -5.15 1.92
N LEU A 115 -16.86 -4.67 2.03
CA LEU A 115 -15.99 -4.87 3.18
C LEU A 115 -16.21 -3.77 4.23
N LYS A 116 -15.81 -4.06 5.47
CA LYS A 116 -15.91 -3.13 6.60
C LYS A 116 -14.72 -2.19 6.73
N THR A 117 -13.60 -2.51 6.09
CA THR A 117 -12.37 -1.72 6.18
C THR A 117 -12.59 -0.29 5.69
N PRO A 118 -12.05 0.73 6.38
CA PRO A 118 -12.09 2.08 5.86
C PRO A 118 -11.10 2.29 4.71
N LEU A 119 -10.11 1.41 4.50
CA LEU A 119 -9.00 1.66 3.58
C LEU A 119 -9.28 1.09 2.18
N ILE A 120 -9.48 1.97 1.20
CA ILE A 120 -9.65 1.62 -0.22
C ILE A 120 -8.41 2.06 -1.00
N GLY A 121 -7.61 1.09 -1.44
CA GLY A 121 -6.46 1.28 -2.31
C GLY A 121 -6.90 1.34 -3.77
N VAL A 122 -6.61 2.44 -4.47
CA VAL A 122 -6.82 2.53 -5.92
C VAL A 122 -5.47 2.47 -6.62
N ASN A 123 -5.21 1.37 -7.32
CA ASN A 123 -3.95 1.15 -8.00
C ASN A 123 -4.00 1.68 -9.43
N ASN A 124 -3.23 2.74 -9.68
CA ASN A 124 -3.15 3.41 -10.97
C ASN A 124 -2.39 2.60 -12.03
N ARG A 125 -1.76 1.48 -11.67
CA ARG A 125 -1.07 0.59 -12.60
C ARG A 125 -2.02 -0.51 -13.07
N ASN A 126 -2.29 -0.56 -14.36
CA ASN A 126 -3.01 -1.66 -14.96
C ASN A 126 -2.14 -2.95 -14.93
N LEU A 127 -2.64 -4.02 -14.31
CA LEU A 127 -1.87 -5.28 -14.17
C LEU A 127 -1.72 -6.07 -15.49
N ARG A 128 -2.52 -5.75 -16.52
CA ARG A 128 -2.47 -6.41 -17.84
C ARG A 128 -1.54 -5.68 -18.81
N THR A 129 -1.58 -4.35 -18.83
CA THR A 129 -0.81 -3.53 -19.78
C THR A 129 0.42 -2.87 -19.16
N PHE A 130 0.52 -2.84 -17.83
CA PHE A 130 1.51 -2.09 -17.04
C PHE A 130 1.48 -0.57 -17.22
N GLU A 131 0.50 -0.04 -17.97
CA GLU A 131 0.26 1.40 -18.08
C GLU A 131 -0.12 1.97 -16.71
N VAL A 132 0.38 3.17 -16.43
CA VAL A 132 0.13 3.87 -15.17
C VAL A 132 -0.59 5.17 -15.47
N SER A 133 -1.79 5.35 -14.92
CA SER A 133 -2.57 6.57 -15.07
C SER A 133 -3.23 6.99 -13.77
N LEU A 134 -2.89 8.19 -13.29
CA LEU A 134 -3.55 8.80 -12.13
C LEU A 134 -5.05 9.03 -12.37
N GLN A 135 -5.49 9.00 -13.63
CA GLN A 135 -6.90 9.12 -13.99
C GLN A 135 -7.74 7.99 -13.39
N THR A 136 -7.17 6.79 -13.18
CA THR A 136 -7.88 5.67 -12.53
C THR A 136 -8.39 6.05 -11.15
N THR A 137 -7.53 6.63 -10.30
CA THR A 137 -7.97 7.15 -8.99
C THR A 137 -9.02 8.24 -9.16
N LEU A 138 -8.81 9.19 -10.09
CA LEU A 138 -9.72 10.32 -10.28
C LEU A 138 -11.12 9.92 -10.76
N ASP A 139 -11.22 8.89 -11.59
CA ASP A 139 -12.48 8.38 -12.13
C ASP A 139 -13.27 7.56 -11.11
N LEU A 140 -12.58 6.83 -10.22
CA LEU A 140 -13.21 6.04 -9.17
C LEU A 140 -13.58 6.86 -7.94
N LEU A 141 -12.87 7.96 -7.67
CA LEU A 141 -13.05 8.79 -6.49
C LEU A 141 -14.51 9.22 -6.21
N PRO A 142 -15.32 9.66 -7.19
CA PRO A 142 -16.71 10.06 -6.94
C PRO A 142 -17.62 8.93 -6.45
N ARG A 143 -17.20 7.67 -6.62
CA ARG A 143 -17.94 6.47 -6.19
C ARG A 143 -17.54 5.99 -4.79
N ILE A 144 -16.43 6.50 -4.25
CA ILE A 144 -15.94 6.10 -2.93
C ILE A 144 -16.69 6.93 -1.87
N PRO A 145 -17.42 6.28 -0.93
CA PRO A 145 -18.13 6.98 0.13
C PRO A 145 -17.18 7.78 1.04
N ALA A 146 -17.68 8.89 1.59
CA ALA A 146 -16.88 9.82 2.41
C ALA A 146 -16.41 9.25 3.77
N ASP A 147 -16.98 8.12 4.21
CA ASP A 147 -16.54 7.39 5.40
C ASP A 147 -15.34 6.45 5.13
N ARG A 148 -14.88 6.38 3.87
CA ARG A 148 -13.70 5.63 3.47
C ARG A 148 -12.49 6.55 3.28
N ILE A 149 -11.31 5.97 3.47
CA ILE A 149 -10.01 6.58 3.23
C ILE A 149 -9.48 6.04 1.91
N THR A 150 -9.49 6.89 0.89
CA THR A 150 -8.88 6.58 -0.41
C THR A 150 -7.35 6.65 -0.29
N VAL A 151 -6.69 5.54 -0.60
CA VAL A 151 -5.23 5.42 -0.72
C VAL A 151 -4.90 5.30 -2.20
N THR A 152 -4.25 6.29 -2.80
CA THR A 152 -3.83 6.18 -4.22
C THR A 152 -2.48 5.47 -4.30
N GLU A 153 -2.37 4.50 -5.20
CA GLU A 153 -1.17 3.67 -5.36
C GLU A 153 -0.64 3.76 -6.79
N SER A 154 0.68 3.65 -6.95
CA SER A 154 1.37 3.77 -8.25
C SER A 154 1.26 5.15 -8.91
N GLY A 155 2.28 5.52 -9.70
CA GLY A 155 2.24 6.72 -10.56
C GLY A 155 2.53 8.06 -9.88
N ILE A 156 2.71 8.09 -8.56
CA ILE A 156 3.12 9.29 -7.82
C ILE A 156 4.64 9.43 -7.89
N LEU A 157 5.14 10.38 -8.70
CA LEU A 157 6.57 10.53 -8.98
C LEU A 157 7.13 11.87 -8.51
N ARG A 158 6.29 12.90 -8.38
CA ARG A 158 6.70 14.27 -8.05
C ARG A 158 5.64 15.00 -7.24
N ALA A 159 6.04 16.11 -6.62
CA ALA A 159 5.16 16.94 -5.80
C ALA A 159 3.88 17.42 -6.53
N ALA A 160 3.96 17.66 -7.84
CA ALA A 160 2.79 18.04 -8.64
C ALA A 160 1.69 16.95 -8.67
N ASP A 161 2.09 15.67 -8.64
CA ASP A 161 1.15 14.55 -8.63
C ASP A 161 0.46 14.46 -7.25
N VAL A 162 1.23 14.71 -6.17
CA VAL A 162 0.69 14.80 -4.81
C VAL A 162 -0.29 15.97 -4.68
N GLN A 163 0.05 17.14 -5.23
CA GLN A 163 -0.82 18.32 -5.22
C GLN A 163 -2.12 18.07 -6.00
N LEU A 164 -2.05 17.42 -7.16
CA LEU A 164 -3.22 17.03 -7.93
C LEU A 164 -4.19 16.20 -7.09
N MET A 165 -3.67 15.16 -6.42
CA MET A 165 -4.47 14.25 -5.59
C MET A 165 -5.04 14.95 -4.36
N ARG A 166 -4.23 15.74 -3.65
CA ARG A 166 -4.69 16.54 -2.50
C ARG A 166 -5.76 17.54 -2.89
N GLY A 167 -5.62 18.19 -4.05
CA GLY A 167 -6.62 19.10 -4.60
C GLY A 167 -7.96 18.43 -4.95
N ARG A 168 -8.02 17.09 -4.94
CA ARG A 168 -9.24 16.30 -5.09
C ARG A 168 -9.67 15.60 -3.80
N GLY A 169 -9.02 15.87 -2.67
CA GLY A 169 -9.36 15.27 -1.37
C GLY A 169 -8.71 13.91 -1.10
N VAL A 170 -7.74 13.49 -1.91
CA VAL A 170 -6.95 12.27 -1.68
C VAL A 170 -5.68 12.63 -0.89
N HIS A 171 -5.59 12.12 0.34
CA HIS A 171 -4.52 12.48 1.29
C HIS A 171 -3.63 11.29 1.70
N ALA A 172 -4.01 10.06 1.34
CA ALA A 172 -3.22 8.86 1.60
C ALA A 172 -2.64 8.31 0.29
N PHE A 173 -1.38 7.87 0.36
CA PHE A 173 -0.58 7.50 -0.79
C PHE A 173 0.27 6.27 -0.45
N LEU A 174 0.36 5.32 -1.38
CA LEU A 174 1.33 4.22 -1.32
C LEU A 174 2.36 4.41 -2.44
N VAL A 175 3.57 4.82 -2.06
CA VAL A 175 4.64 5.19 -2.99
C VAL A 175 5.90 4.39 -2.67
N GLY A 176 6.47 3.75 -3.69
CA GLY A 176 7.71 2.96 -3.55
C GLY A 176 8.74 3.27 -4.62
N GLU A 177 8.37 3.12 -5.90
CA GLU A 177 9.33 3.17 -7.01
C GLU A 177 10.12 4.49 -7.09
N ALA A 178 9.45 5.64 -6.89
CA ALA A 178 10.08 6.96 -6.95
C ALA A 178 11.24 7.10 -5.95
N PHE A 179 11.07 6.53 -4.75
CA PHE A 179 12.00 6.70 -3.65
C PHE A 179 13.13 5.67 -3.67
N MET A 180 12.86 4.45 -4.14
CA MET A 180 13.86 3.39 -4.20
C MET A 180 15.02 3.69 -5.15
N ARG A 181 14.77 4.55 -6.16
CA ARG A 181 15.79 5.03 -7.12
C ARG A 181 16.63 6.20 -6.59
N ALA A 182 16.18 6.87 -5.52
CA ALA A 182 16.90 7.99 -4.93
C ALA A 182 18.05 7.51 -4.03
N ALA A 183 19.07 8.35 -3.87
CA ALA A 183 20.20 8.05 -2.98
C ALA A 183 19.72 7.83 -1.54
N ASP A 184 18.90 8.75 -1.02
CA ASP A 184 18.19 8.62 0.25
C ASP A 184 16.66 8.58 0.02
N PRO A 185 16.00 7.42 0.17
CA PRO A 185 14.56 7.29 -0.01
C PRO A 185 13.72 8.18 0.91
N GLY A 186 14.16 8.38 2.16
CA GLY A 186 13.43 9.18 3.13
C GLY A 186 13.50 10.67 2.78
N ALA A 187 14.68 11.16 2.39
CA ALA A 187 14.82 12.55 1.95
C ALA A 187 13.98 12.84 0.70
N GLU A 188 13.91 11.89 -0.24
CA GLU A 188 13.07 12.04 -1.44
C GLU A 188 11.57 12.03 -1.09
N LEU A 189 11.13 11.20 -0.14
CA LEU A 189 9.78 11.26 0.41
C LEU A 189 9.49 12.65 0.96
N ALA A 190 10.36 13.17 1.84
CA ALA A 190 10.18 14.50 2.41
C ALA A 190 10.09 15.55 1.30
N ARG A 191 10.95 15.51 0.27
CA ARG A 191 10.93 16.44 -0.85
C ARG A 191 9.64 16.39 -1.66
N VAL A 192 9.15 15.19 -1.99
CA VAL A 192 7.92 15.00 -2.78
C VAL A 192 6.68 15.44 -2.00
N PHE A 193 6.68 15.28 -0.67
CA PHE A 193 5.55 15.61 0.20
C PHE A 193 5.67 16.94 0.97
N ALA A 194 6.81 17.65 0.84
CA ALA A 194 7.14 18.90 1.56
C ALA A 194 6.17 20.04 1.28
N VAL A 195 5.48 20.03 0.15
CA VAL A 195 4.47 21.03 -0.15
C VAL A 195 3.19 20.63 0.59
N GLY A 196 3.05 21.15 1.81
CA GLY A 196 1.83 21.07 2.61
C GLY A 196 0.62 21.67 1.88
N PRO A 197 -0.59 21.52 2.45
CA PRO A 197 -1.85 22.00 1.86
C PRO A 197 -1.80 23.48 1.48
#